data_AF-X1E224-F1
#
_entry.id   AF-X1E224-F1
#
_cell.length_a   1.000
_cell.length_b   1.000
_cell.length_c   1.000
_cell.angle_alpha   90.00
_cell.angle_beta   90.00
_cell.angle_gamma   90.00
#
_symmetry.space_group_name_H-M   'P 1'
#
loop_
_entity.id
_entity.type
_entity.pdbx_description
1 polymer ?
#
loop_
_entity_poly.entity_id
_entity_poly.type
_entity_poly.pdbx_seq_one_letter_code
_entity_poly.pdbx_strand_id
1 'polypeptide(L)' 'PEALSIIGFDNIPIATWPAYNLTTIRQPINRMINSALQLVSLKKDEIPTGQIKLLPGELIVRGSARVA' A
#
# COMPACT_ATOMS: atom_id res chain seq x y z
N PRO A 1 12.48 -18.64 2.67
CA PRO A 1 11.01 -18.87 2.72
C PRO A 1 10.63 -20.27 2.20
N GLU A 2 11.23 -21.32 2.79
CA GLU A 2 11.28 -22.68 2.27
C GLU A 2 10.11 -23.54 2.74
N ALA A 3 9.60 -23.25 3.95
CA ALA A 3 8.42 -23.90 4.53
C ALA A 3 7.22 -22.94 4.63
N LEU A 4 7.48 -21.65 4.85
CA LEU A 4 6.46 -20.61 5.00
C LEU A 4 6.88 -19.35 4.24
N SER A 5 5.93 -18.78 3.51
CA SER A 5 6.04 -17.45 2.91
C SER A 5 5.32 -16.44 3.79
N ILE A 6 5.95 -15.30 4.03
CA ILE A 6 5.37 -14.18 4.80
C ILE A 6 5.38 -12.94 3.91
N ILE A 7 4.23 -12.31 3.75
CA ILE A 7 4.06 -11.04 3.04
C ILE A 7 3.51 -10.01 4.04
N GLY A 8 4.18 -8.88 4.16
CA GLY A 8 3.72 -7.75 4.96
C GLY A 8 2.96 -6.70 4.14
N PHE A 9 2.62 -5.58 4.77
CA PHE A 9 1.94 -4.45 4.16
C PHE A 9 2.72 -3.15 4.40
N ASP A 10 2.42 -2.11 3.64
CA ASP A 10 2.99 -0.74 3.66
C ASP A 10 4.37 -0.51 3.04
N ASN A 11 5.28 -1.48 3.05
CA ASN A 11 6.68 -1.26 2.67
C ASN A 11 7.36 -0.11 3.44
N ILE A 12 7.16 -0.05 4.74
CA ILE A 12 7.89 0.86 5.63
C ILE A 12 9.38 0.52 5.73
N PRO A 13 10.28 1.44 6.15
CA PRO A 13 11.72 1.24 6.11
C PRO A 13 12.23 -0.03 6.80
N ILE A 14 11.62 -0.43 7.92
CA ILE A 14 12.01 -1.65 8.65
C ILE A 14 11.84 -2.93 7.81
N ALA A 15 10.93 -2.94 6.83
CA ALA A 15 10.73 -4.09 5.95
C ALA A 15 11.97 -4.41 5.09
N THR A 16 12.87 -3.44 4.89
CA THR A 16 14.11 -3.63 4.12
C THR A 16 15.27 -4.13 4.97
N TRP A 17 15.14 -4.20 6.30
CA TRP A 17 16.25 -4.63 7.16
C TRP A 17 16.67 -6.06 6.81
N PRO A 18 17.98 -6.36 6.75
CA PRO A 18 18.46 -7.68 6.32
C PRO A 18 17.88 -8.85 7.12
N ALA A 19 17.62 -8.64 8.41
CA ALA A 19 17.05 -9.66 9.30
C ALA A 19 15.61 -10.08 8.91
N TYR A 20 14.85 -9.18 8.27
CA TYR A 20 13.47 -9.46 7.83
C TYR A 20 13.40 -9.71 6.33
N ASN A 21 14.07 -8.86 5.54
CA ASN A 21 14.06 -8.86 4.08
C ASN A 21 12.65 -9.14 3.53
N LEU A 22 11.68 -8.37 4.01
CA LEU A 22 10.26 -8.68 3.99
C LEU A 22 9.64 -8.30 2.64
N THR A 23 9.07 -9.28 1.95
CA THR A 23 8.17 -9.09 0.81
C THR A 23 6.91 -8.38 1.29
N THR A 24 6.45 -7.36 0.58
CA THR A 24 5.37 -6.49 1.07
C THR A 24 4.64 -5.77 -0.05
N ILE A 25 3.38 -5.40 0.16
CA ILE A 25 2.66 -4.48 -0.73
C ILE A 25 2.96 -3.04 -0.32
N ARG A 26 3.62 -2.28 -1.19
CA ARG A 26 3.81 -0.84 -1.02
C ARG A 26 2.49 -0.12 -1.30
N GLN A 27 2.01 0.60 -0.29
CA GLN A 27 0.85 1.47 -0.45
C GLN A 27 1.24 2.79 -1.14
N PRO A 28 0.40 3.33 -2.04
CA PRO A 28 0.65 4.61 -2.68
C PRO A 28 0.21 5.78 -1.77
N ILE A 29 0.79 5.87 -0.57
CA ILE A 29 0.35 6.78 0.51
C ILE A 29 0.19 8.23 0.03
N ASN A 30 1.15 8.76 -0.74
CA ASN A 30 1.05 10.13 -1.27
C ASN A 30 -0.18 10.32 -2.17
N ARG A 31 -0.54 9.33 -3.00
CA ARG A 31 -1.74 9.39 -3.85
C ARG A 31 -3.01 9.24 -3.01
N MET A 32 -2.98 8.44 -1.95
CA MET A 32 -4.10 8.30 -1.01
C MET A 32 -4.37 9.63 -0.30
N ILE A 33 -3.33 10.28 0.23
CA ILE A 33 -3.41 11.59 0.87
C ILE A 33 -3.97 12.63 -0.09
N ASN A 34 -3.42 12.73 -1.30
CA ASN A 34 -3.91 13.68 -2.31
C ASN A 34 -5.38 13.42 -2.66
N SER A 35 -5.79 12.15 -2.76
CA SER A 35 -7.18 11.79 -3.03
C SER A 35 -8.11 12.17 -1.88
N ALA A 36 -7.68 11.97 -0.63
CA ALA A 36 -8.42 12.36 0.54
C ALA A 36 -8.57 13.89 0.64
N LEU A 37 -7.48 14.64 0.41
CA LEU A 37 -7.51 16.11 0.39
C LEU A 37 -8.45 16.65 -0.69
N GLN A 38 -8.46 16.04 -1.88
CA GLN A 38 -9.41 16.40 -2.93
C GLN A 38 -10.85 16.21 -2.46
N LEU A 39 -11.17 15.08 -1.82
CA LEU A 39 -12.53 14.79 -1.34
C LEU A 39 -12.97 15.77 -0.24
N VAL A 40 -12.09 16.10 0.70
CA VAL A 40 -12.39 17.04 1.79
C VAL A 40 -12.52 18.48 1.29
N SER A 41 -11.89 18.81 0.15
CA SER A 41 -11.96 20.15 -0.45
C SER A 41 -13.23 20.39 -1.28
N LEU A 42 -14.07 19.36 -1.50
CA LEU A 42 -15.31 19.50 -2.24
C LEU A 42 -16.34 20.30 -1.45
N LYS A 43 -17.11 21.16 -2.12
CA LYS A 43 -18.26 21.82 -1.49
C LYS A 43 -19.36 20.81 -1.22
N LYS A 44 -20.25 21.11 -0.27
CA LYS A 44 -21.37 20.24 0.12
C LYS A 44 -22.23 19.77 -1.06
N ASP A 45 -22.42 20.65 -2.05
CA ASP A 45 -23.21 20.36 -3.26
C ASP A 45 -22.42 19.60 -4.34
N GLU A 46 -21.12 19.41 -4.14
CA GLU A 46 -20.18 18.72 -5.03
C GLU A 46 -19.76 17.35 -4.50
N ILE A 47 -20.20 16.95 -3.29
CA ILE A 47 -19.86 15.64 -2.70
C ILE A 47 -20.59 14.55 -3.49
N PRO A 48 -19.91 13.75 -4.31
CA PRO A 48 -20.54 12.66 -5.02
C PRO A 48 -20.83 11.56 -3.99
N THR A 49 -22.10 11.21 -3.82
CA THR A 49 -22.50 10.14 -2.91
C THR A 49 -21.81 8.84 -3.33
N GLY A 50 -20.96 8.27 -2.47
CA GLY A 50 -20.37 6.94 -2.69
C GLY A 50 -19.16 6.87 -3.64
N GLN A 51 -18.36 7.94 -3.78
CA GLN A 51 -17.16 7.88 -4.62
C GLN A 51 -16.07 6.97 -4.02
N ILE A 52 -15.83 5.82 -4.64
CA ILE A 52 -14.72 4.92 -4.30
C ILE A 52 -13.59 5.16 -5.30
N LYS A 53 -12.42 5.58 -4.82
CA LYS A 53 -11.18 5.65 -5.61
C LYS A 53 -10.29 4.45 -5.27
N LEU A 54 -10.07 3.58 -6.25
CA LEU A 54 -9.14 2.46 -6.12
C LEU A 54 -7.75 2.91 -6.59
N LEU A 55 -6.76 2.81 -5.70
CA LEU A 55 -5.37 3.15 -6.00
C LEU A 55 -4.53 1.87 -5.94
N PRO A 56 -3.81 1.50 -7.02
CA PRO A 56 -3.04 0.27 -7.01
C PRO A 56 -1.84 0.39 -6.08
N GLY A 57 -1.68 -0.61 -5.21
CA GLY A 57 -0.43 -0.88 -4.52
C GLY A 57 0.56 -1.61 -5.44
N GLU A 58 1.78 -1.80 -4.95
CA GLU A 58 2.84 -2.46 -5.69
C GLU A 58 3.46 -3.58 -4.85
N LEU A 59 3.56 -4.78 -5.40
CA LEU A 59 4.23 -5.88 -4.72
C LEU A 59 5.75 -5.70 -4.81
N ILE A 60 6.38 -5.53 -3.64
CA ILE A 60 7.82 -5.45 -3.48
C ILE A 60 8.33 -6.81 -3.04
N VAL A 61 8.88 -7.55 -3.99
CA VAL A 61 9.41 -8.90 -3.76
C VAL A 61 10.77 -8.83 -3.06
N ARG A 62 10.89 -9.58 -1.96
CA ARG A 62 12.13 -9.79 -1.19
C ARG A 62 12.23 -11.25 -0.74
N GLY A 63 13.08 -11.52 0.25
CA GLY A 63 13.44 -12.89 0.67
C GLY A 63 12.42 -13.60 1.55
N SER A 64 11.41 -12.93 2.11
CA SER A 64 10.46 -13.57 3.05
C SER A 64 9.34 -14.36 2.38
N ALA A 65 9.13 -14.24 1.07
CA ALA A 65 8.07 -14.95 0.36
C ALA A 65 8.54 -15.47 -0.99
N ARG A 66 8.09 -16.68 -1.34
CA ARG A 66 8.13 -17.17 -2.72
C ARG A 66 6.95 -16.58 -3.48
N VAL A 67 7.24 -15.85 -4.54
CA VAL A 67 6.25 -15.29 -5.46
C VAL A 67 6.46 -16.00 -6.78
N ALA A 68 5.48 -16.80 -7.20
CA ALA A 68 5.52 -17.62 -8.40
C ALA A 68 5.21 -16.81 -9.66
#